data_AF-A0A9D4NYE3-F1
#
_entry.id   AF-A0A9D4NYE3-F1
#
_cell.length_a   1.000
_cell.length_b   1.000
_cell.length_c   1.000
_cell.angle_alpha   90.00
_cell.angle_beta   90.00
_cell.angle_gamma   90.00
#
_symmetry.space_group_name_H-M   'P 1'
#
loop_
_entity.id
_entity.type
_entity.pdbx_description
1 polymer ?
#
loop_
_entity_poly.entity_id
_entity_poly.type
_entity_poly.pdbx_seq_one_letter_code
_entity_poly.pdbx_strand_id
1 'polypeptide(L)'
;MNPANLKLLRRQISCLFNRFELNQLILDHETIDKIEKLAEKLAIEHENYFNDEFDEEDLEVNIKISEYTLKMKKLLEFISSAKEESKVKIPKLKLQFSGFKKDWLSFLSLFQEMSQLNNFNIKEKFLLLLSALPERLKNGISLEPNELNFNWLIDFLNNKFGSEEIKESEILSQVEKLNVKSGPTWLIIEKIDKLFIQALNADISFDVREYVFRKKIWSAIPLATANEIKREEDQSVQNILKLLREKVRIEREWKLFQDSRINFSKDSFNSSVKCEICNLKNHQTFKCRNGSVESRKEAVFKKKLCLRCLKPGHNVKDCKSKFKCSFCKGDHASVICKKEKDKKGNVNNLEQASIDTCDSEILNC
;
A
#
# COMPACT_ATOMS: atom_id res chain seq x y z
N MET A 1 36.94 19.20 23.09
CA MET A 1 35.71 19.03 23.93
C MET A 1 35.69 19.84 25.24
N ASN A 2 34.55 20.44 25.66
CA ASN A 2 34.36 21.00 27.02
C ASN A 2 33.54 20.02 27.91
N PRO A 3 34.19 19.26 28.82
CA PRO A 3 33.56 18.15 29.56
C PRO A 3 32.44 18.58 30.53
N ALA A 4 32.35 19.88 30.87
CA ALA A 4 31.29 20.42 31.71
C ALA A 4 29.92 20.48 31.00
N ASN A 5 29.90 20.79 29.69
CA ASN A 5 28.67 20.92 28.92
C ASN A 5 28.00 19.57 28.67
N LEU A 6 28.78 18.52 28.38
CA LEU A 6 28.28 17.16 28.24
C LEU A 6 27.65 16.63 29.53
N LYS A 7 28.25 16.87 30.70
CA LYS A 7 27.66 16.44 31.99
C LYS A 7 26.31 17.11 32.24
N LEU A 8 26.17 18.40 31.92
CA LEU A 8 24.92 19.14 32.09
C LEU A 8 23.84 18.62 31.12
N LEU A 9 24.19 18.43 29.85
CA LEU A 9 23.30 17.89 28.82
C LEU A 9 22.79 16.50 29.21
N ARG A 10 23.70 15.60 29.59
CA ARG A 10 23.41 14.24 30.04
C ARG A 10 22.45 14.21 31.23
N ARG A 11 22.63 15.12 32.20
CA ARG A 11 21.73 15.25 33.35
C ARG A 11 20.32 15.67 32.93
N GLN A 12 20.20 16.64 32.02
CA GLN A 12 18.91 17.10 31.51
C GLN A 12 18.16 15.99 30.76
N ILE A 13 18.88 15.22 29.93
CA ILE A 13 18.32 14.07 29.20
C ILE A 13 17.85 13.00 30.19
N SER A 14 18.66 12.63 31.18
CA SER A 14 18.27 11.65 32.20
C SER A 14 17.05 12.10 33.02
N CYS A 15 16.95 13.37 33.40
CA CYS A 15 15.79 13.85 34.15
C CYS A 15 14.48 13.75 33.34
N LEU A 16 14.51 14.09 32.04
CA LEU A 16 13.35 13.96 31.17
C LEU A 16 13.02 12.49 30.88
N PHE A 17 14.05 11.67 30.66
CA PHE A 17 13.88 10.25 30.41
C PHE A 17 13.31 9.50 31.62
N ASN A 18 13.75 9.83 32.84
CA ASN A 18 13.19 9.23 34.06
C ASN A 18 11.72 9.61 34.24
N ARG A 19 11.33 10.85 33.93
CA ARG A 19 9.92 11.26 33.93
C ARG A 19 9.10 10.50 32.88
N PHE A 20 9.68 10.21 31.72
CA PHE A 20 9.08 9.37 30.71
C PHE A 20 8.90 7.92 31.19
N GLU A 21 9.93 7.28 31.77
CA GLU A 21 9.83 5.90 32.28
C GLU A 21 8.82 5.76 33.43
N LEU A 22 8.61 6.81 34.21
CA LEU A 22 7.60 6.86 35.27
C LEU A 22 6.19 7.25 34.78
N ASN A 23 5.99 7.41 33.47
CA ASN A 23 4.73 7.90 32.86
C ASN A 23 4.27 9.27 33.42
N GLN A 24 5.20 10.12 33.85
CA GLN A 24 4.95 11.44 34.44
C GLN A 24 5.33 12.59 33.51
N LEU A 25 5.73 12.29 32.27
CA LEU A 25 6.13 13.31 31.29
C LEU A 25 4.89 13.88 30.59
N ILE A 26 4.58 15.14 30.88
CA ILE A 26 3.51 15.89 30.21
C ILE A 26 4.06 16.50 28.92
N LEU A 27 3.42 16.22 27.78
CA LEU A 27 3.82 16.72 26.46
C LEU A 27 3.15 18.07 26.15
N ASP A 28 3.51 19.12 26.88
CA ASP A 28 3.16 20.49 26.52
C ASP A 28 4.15 21.08 25.49
N HIS A 29 3.76 22.19 24.85
CA HIS A 29 4.60 22.88 23.86
C HIS A 29 6.00 23.20 24.39
N GLU A 30 6.12 23.52 25.68
CA GLU A 30 7.38 23.85 26.34
C GLU A 30 8.28 22.61 26.52
N THR A 31 7.71 21.46 26.89
CA THR A 31 8.46 20.20 27.07
C THR A 31 8.89 19.61 25.74
N ILE A 32 8.07 19.73 24.69
CA ILE A 32 8.42 19.29 23.33
C ILE A 32 9.61 20.11 22.78
N ASP A 33 9.54 21.44 22.87
CA ASP A 33 10.62 22.35 22.43
C ASP A 33 11.91 22.10 23.22
N LYS A 34 11.82 21.81 24.53
CA LYS A 34 12.97 21.42 25.34
C LYS A 34 13.62 20.11 24.87
N ILE A 35 12.84 19.09 24.52
CA ILE A 35 13.37 17.80 24.05
C ILE A 35 14.02 17.95 22.67
N GLU A 36 13.40 18.69 21.76
CA GLU A 36 13.94 18.95 20.42
C GLU A 36 15.27 19.72 20.48
N LYS A 37 15.35 20.78 21.30
CA LYS A 37 16.59 21.54 21.53
C LYS A 37 17.69 20.69 22.18
N LEU A 38 17.35 19.73 23.03
CA LEU A 38 18.33 18.81 23.62
C LEU A 38 18.85 17.80 22.59
N ALA A 39 18.01 17.36 21.66
CA ALA A 39 18.42 16.49 20.56
C ALA A 39 19.39 17.20 19.61
N GLU A 40 19.12 18.46 19.24
CA GLU A 40 20.02 19.27 18.42
C GLU A 40 21.37 19.49 19.09
N LYS A 41 21.37 19.85 20.39
CA LYS A 41 22.61 20.00 21.16
C LYS A 41 23.39 18.70 21.27
N LEU A 42 22.72 17.55 21.41
CA LEU A 42 23.37 16.26 21.44
C LEU A 42 24.04 15.96 20.08
N ALA A 43 23.35 16.21 18.96
CA ALA A 43 23.88 15.97 17.61
C ALA A 43 25.14 16.81 17.31
N ILE A 44 25.16 18.09 17.69
CA ILE A 44 26.32 18.96 17.54
C ILE A 44 27.52 18.43 18.34
N GLU A 45 27.29 17.93 19.57
CA GLU A 45 28.36 17.35 20.40
C GLU A 45 28.88 16.01 19.84
N HIS A 46 28.02 15.21 19.20
CA HIS A 46 28.47 14.02 18.46
C HIS A 46 29.40 14.40 17.32
N GLU A 47 29.00 15.37 16.49
CA GLU A 47 29.79 15.81 15.33
C GLU A 47 31.15 16.39 15.76
N ASN A 48 31.17 17.16 16.84
CA ASN A 48 32.42 17.68 17.41
C ASN A 48 33.35 16.57 17.93
N TYR A 49 32.80 15.48 18.48
CA TYR A 49 33.58 14.34 18.96
C TYR A 49 34.25 13.55 17.83
N PHE A 50 33.54 13.32 16.72
CA PHE A 50 34.08 12.57 15.59
C PHE A 50 35.10 13.35 14.74
N ASN A 51 35.20 14.66 14.95
CA ASN A 51 36.12 15.54 14.23
C ASN A 51 37.45 15.77 14.99
N ASP A 52 37.53 15.46 16.30
CA ASP A 52 38.78 15.50 17.07
C ASP A 52 39.57 14.18 16.83
N GLU A 53 40.90 14.23 16.62
CA GLU A 53 41.75 13.05 16.36
C GLU A 53 41.63 12.01 17.50
N PHE A 54 41.34 10.76 17.14
CA PHE A 54 41.01 9.64 18.04
C PHE A 54 42.18 9.25 18.98
N ASP A 55 41.93 9.21 20.30
CA ASP A 55 42.81 8.60 21.31
C ASP A 55 42.13 7.36 21.93
N GLU A 56 42.89 6.28 22.22
CA GLU A 56 42.36 4.98 22.68
C GLU A 56 41.65 5.00 24.07
N GLU A 57 41.66 6.12 24.81
CA GLU A 57 40.90 6.29 26.07
C GLU A 57 39.37 6.52 25.86
N ASP A 58 38.92 6.51 24.60
CA ASP A 58 37.59 6.94 24.16
C ASP A 58 36.43 5.94 24.36
N LEU A 59 36.68 4.73 24.87
CA LEU A 59 35.63 3.70 24.96
C LEU A 59 34.52 4.06 25.98
N GLU A 60 34.87 4.62 27.14
CA GLU A 60 33.89 4.99 28.16
C GLU A 60 33.04 6.21 27.73
N VAL A 61 33.64 7.11 26.96
CA VAL A 61 32.95 8.28 26.39
C VAL A 61 31.97 7.82 25.31
N ASN A 62 32.38 6.91 24.43
CA ASN A 62 31.54 6.30 23.41
C ASN A 62 30.33 5.53 23.99
N ILE A 63 30.54 4.74 25.05
CA ILE A 63 29.45 4.03 25.74
C ILE A 63 28.43 5.02 26.31
N LYS A 64 28.92 6.06 27.00
CA LYS A 64 28.04 7.10 27.55
C LYS A 64 27.29 7.82 26.43
N ILE A 65 27.98 8.22 25.36
CA ILE A 65 27.36 8.86 24.19
C ILE A 65 26.21 8.00 23.64
N SER A 66 26.46 6.71 23.39
CA SER A 66 25.45 5.74 22.92
C SER A 66 24.25 5.64 23.86
N GLU A 67 24.47 5.62 25.18
CA GLU A 67 23.40 5.55 26.18
C GLU A 67 22.44 6.76 26.10
N TYR A 68 22.96 7.98 25.99
CA TYR A 68 22.13 9.19 25.92
C TYR A 68 21.46 9.35 24.56
N THR A 69 22.09 8.92 23.47
CA THR A 69 21.44 8.85 22.15
C THR A 69 20.22 7.93 22.18
N LEU A 70 20.33 6.78 22.85
CA LEU A 70 19.20 5.85 22.98
C LEU A 70 18.06 6.44 23.81
N LYS A 71 18.38 7.10 24.93
CA LYS A 71 17.37 7.81 25.77
C LYS A 71 16.67 8.91 24.97
N MET A 72 17.42 9.68 24.19
CA MET A 72 16.86 10.76 23.36
C MET A 72 15.98 10.20 22.24
N LYS A 73 16.39 9.11 21.58
CA LYS A 73 15.60 8.45 20.55
C LYS A 73 14.23 8.00 21.07
N LYS A 74 14.19 7.39 22.26
CA LYS A 74 12.93 6.99 22.92
C LYS A 74 12.02 8.18 23.22
N LEU A 75 12.58 9.31 23.68
CA LEU A 75 11.81 10.54 23.91
C LEU A 75 11.24 11.13 22.62
N LEU A 76 12.02 11.11 21.53
CA LEU A 76 11.57 11.57 20.21
C LEU A 76 10.53 10.62 19.59
N GLU A 77 10.66 9.31 19.79
CA GLU A 77 9.66 8.32 19.38
C GLU A 77 8.33 8.54 20.12
N PHE A 78 8.39 8.83 21.42
CA PHE A 78 7.23 9.19 22.22
C PHE A 78 6.56 10.48 21.72
N ILE A 79 7.35 11.52 21.41
CA ILE A 79 6.83 12.76 20.79
C ILE A 79 6.24 12.47 19.41
N SER A 80 6.87 11.63 18.59
CA SER A 80 6.37 11.29 17.25
C SER A 80 5.06 10.51 17.32
N SER A 81 4.92 9.59 18.27
CA SER A 81 3.70 8.81 18.50
C SER A 81 2.56 9.71 18.97
N ALA A 82 2.83 10.65 19.90
CA ALA A 82 1.85 11.65 20.33
C ALA A 82 1.52 12.68 19.23
N LYS A 83 2.49 13.02 18.38
CA LYS A 83 2.27 13.83 17.17
C LYS A 83 1.49 13.07 16.11
N GLU A 84 1.57 11.74 16.04
CA GLU A 84 0.76 10.89 15.15
C GLU A 84 -0.67 10.74 15.66
N GLU A 85 -0.87 10.58 16.97
CA GLU A 85 -2.20 10.63 17.61
C GLU A 85 -2.90 11.99 17.40
N SER A 86 -2.15 13.09 17.38
CA SER A 86 -2.68 14.44 17.06
C SER A 86 -2.65 14.83 15.57
N LYS A 87 -1.94 14.07 14.72
CA LYS A 87 -1.89 14.23 13.25
C LYS A 87 -2.52 13.06 12.51
N VAL A 88 -3.57 12.44 13.06
CA VAL A 88 -4.53 11.74 12.21
C VAL A 88 -5.27 12.78 11.37
N LYS A 89 -4.60 13.33 10.35
CA LYS A 89 -5.26 13.90 9.18
C LYS A 89 -5.87 12.71 8.46
N ILE A 90 -7.13 12.42 8.80
CA ILE A 90 -7.96 11.46 8.09
C ILE A 90 -7.84 11.78 6.58
N PRO A 91 -7.41 10.84 5.73
CA PRO A 91 -7.52 11.04 4.29
C PRO A 91 -9.01 11.26 4.01
N LYS A 92 -9.41 12.43 3.50
CA LYS A 92 -10.81 12.86 3.24
C LYS A 92 -11.70 11.67 2.90
N LEU A 93 -12.24 11.01 3.92
CA LEU A 93 -13.02 9.80 3.73
C LEU A 93 -14.39 10.35 3.37
N LYS A 94 -14.68 10.42 2.08
CA LYS A 94 -16.02 10.76 1.61
C LYS A 94 -16.92 9.61 2.01
N LEU A 95 -17.51 9.71 3.21
CA LEU A 95 -18.55 8.81 3.64
C LEU A 95 -19.66 8.87 2.59
N GLN A 96 -19.92 7.76 1.91
CA GLN A 96 -20.92 7.66 0.86
C GLN A 96 -21.72 6.39 1.06
N PHE A 97 -23.03 6.54 1.03
CA PHE A 97 -23.96 5.42 0.95
C PHE A 97 -24.34 5.21 -0.50
N SER A 98 -24.17 3.99 -1.04
CA SER A 98 -24.50 3.73 -2.44
C SER A 98 -26.00 3.60 -2.69
N GLY A 99 -26.81 3.57 -1.62
CA GLY A 99 -28.26 3.44 -1.67
C GLY A 99 -28.75 2.03 -1.96
N PHE A 100 -27.93 1.01 -1.68
CA PHE A 100 -28.30 -0.40 -1.73
C PHE A 100 -28.39 -0.98 -0.31
N LYS A 101 -29.13 -2.08 -0.13
CA LYS A 101 -29.27 -2.70 1.21
C LYS A 101 -27.96 -3.29 1.73
N LYS A 102 -27.11 -3.80 0.82
CA LYS A 102 -25.87 -4.52 1.13
C LYS A 102 -24.83 -3.72 1.91
N ASP A 103 -24.82 -2.40 1.76
CA ASP A 103 -23.81 -1.50 2.33
C ASP A 103 -24.37 -0.58 3.42
N TRP A 104 -25.68 -0.62 3.71
CA TRP A 104 -26.33 0.27 4.68
C TRP A 104 -25.78 0.12 6.09
N LEU A 105 -25.73 -1.11 6.61
CA LEU A 105 -25.29 -1.33 7.99
C LEU A 105 -23.79 -1.05 8.17
N SER A 106 -22.96 -1.29 7.14
CA SER A 106 -21.55 -0.88 7.15
C SER A 106 -21.41 0.64 7.12
N PHE A 107 -22.21 1.32 6.31
CA PHE A 107 -22.28 2.78 6.30
C PHE A 107 -22.72 3.34 7.65
N LEU A 108 -23.75 2.76 8.27
CA LEU A 108 -24.31 3.23 9.54
C LEU A 108 -23.30 3.11 10.68
N SER A 109 -22.59 1.98 10.79
CA SER A 109 -21.52 1.79 11.77
C SER A 109 -20.40 2.82 11.58
N LEU A 110 -19.92 3.01 10.35
CA LEU A 110 -18.89 4.01 10.06
C LEU A 110 -19.38 5.45 10.34
N PHE A 111 -20.64 5.76 10.06
CA PHE A 111 -21.25 7.05 10.36
C PHE A 111 -21.32 7.31 11.87
N GLN A 112 -21.75 6.31 12.65
CA GLN A 112 -21.85 6.41 14.11
C GLN A 112 -20.47 6.58 14.75
N GLU A 113 -19.49 5.79 14.35
CA GLU A 113 -18.10 5.90 14.83
C GLU A 113 -17.49 7.25 14.48
N MET A 114 -17.63 7.71 13.23
CA MET A 114 -17.18 9.04 12.80
C MET A 114 -17.86 10.15 13.58
N SER A 115 -19.15 10.00 13.88
CA SER A 115 -19.91 10.98 14.66
C SER A 115 -19.44 11.03 16.11
N GLN A 116 -19.06 9.90 16.70
CA GLN A 116 -18.57 9.83 18.07
C GLN A 116 -17.15 10.39 18.19
N LEU A 117 -16.24 9.99 17.30
CA LEU A 117 -14.84 10.42 17.31
C LEU A 117 -14.69 11.94 17.13
N ASN A 118 -15.54 12.56 16.30
CA ASN A 118 -15.48 13.99 16.02
C ASN A 118 -16.45 14.83 16.89
N ASN A 119 -17.23 14.18 17.77
CA ASN A 119 -18.22 14.82 18.65
C ASN A 119 -19.15 15.83 17.93
N PHE A 120 -19.67 15.45 16.74
CA PHE A 120 -20.50 16.33 15.92
C PHE A 120 -21.81 16.73 16.63
N ASN A 121 -22.26 17.97 16.40
CA ASN A 121 -23.59 18.40 16.83
C ASN A 121 -24.70 17.89 15.89
N ILE A 122 -25.96 18.00 16.29
CA ILE A 122 -27.12 17.47 15.53
C ILE A 122 -27.16 18.01 14.10
N LYS A 123 -26.84 19.30 13.90
CA LYS A 123 -26.85 19.92 12.56
C LYS A 123 -25.74 19.35 11.67
N GLU A 124 -24.55 19.17 12.22
CA GLU A 124 -23.40 18.57 11.54
C GLU A 124 -23.67 17.11 11.18
N LYS A 125 -24.23 16.32 12.12
CA LYS A 125 -24.64 14.93 11.86
C LYS A 125 -25.66 14.85 10.73
N PHE A 126 -26.65 15.73 10.74
CA PHE A 126 -27.70 15.79 9.73
C PHE A 126 -27.17 16.17 8.34
N LEU A 127 -26.32 17.21 8.25
CA LEU A 127 -25.70 17.62 7.00
C LEU A 127 -24.73 16.56 6.47
N LEU A 128 -23.96 15.91 7.34
CA LEU A 128 -23.06 14.83 6.97
C LEU A 128 -23.84 13.64 6.40
N LEU A 129 -24.91 13.21 7.08
CA LEU A 129 -25.78 12.15 6.60
C LEU A 129 -26.37 12.51 5.23
N LEU A 130 -26.94 13.70 5.07
CA LEU A 130 -27.46 14.17 3.79
C LEU A 130 -26.38 14.24 2.71
N SER A 131 -25.16 14.65 3.03
CA SER A 131 -24.05 14.70 2.07
C SER A 131 -23.69 13.30 1.56
N ALA A 132 -23.78 12.29 2.43
CA ALA A 132 -23.40 10.92 2.15
C ALA A 132 -24.47 10.11 1.41
N LEU A 133 -25.75 10.52 1.47
CA LEU A 133 -26.83 9.88 0.74
C LEU A 133 -26.71 10.14 -0.79
N PRO A 134 -27.23 9.26 -1.65
CA PRO A 134 -27.37 9.53 -3.08
C PRO A 134 -28.57 10.46 -3.34
N GLU A 135 -28.51 11.28 -4.40
CA GLU A 135 -29.57 12.28 -4.74
C GLU A 135 -30.98 11.69 -4.79
N ARG A 136 -31.15 10.47 -5.30
CA ARG A 136 -32.44 9.78 -5.34
C ARG A 136 -33.11 9.60 -3.97
N LEU A 137 -32.31 9.56 -2.89
CA LEU A 137 -32.82 9.51 -1.52
C LEU A 137 -32.98 10.91 -0.92
N LYS A 138 -32.30 11.93 -1.46
CA LYS A 138 -32.41 13.34 -1.03
C LYS A 138 -33.63 14.05 -1.59
N ASN A 139 -34.04 13.73 -2.83
CA ASN A 139 -35.05 14.46 -3.61
C ASN A 139 -36.49 14.47 -3.02
N GLY A 140 -36.70 13.97 -1.81
CA GLY A 140 -37.95 14.12 -1.05
C GLY A 140 -37.75 14.46 0.44
N ILE A 141 -36.51 14.70 0.88
CA ILE A 141 -36.17 15.04 2.25
C ILE A 141 -35.97 16.56 2.33
N SER A 142 -37.08 17.31 2.44
CA SER A 142 -37.03 18.75 2.73
C SER A 142 -37.22 18.98 4.23
N LEU A 143 -36.31 18.42 5.02
CA LEU A 143 -36.37 18.47 6.48
C LEU A 143 -35.31 19.42 7.04
N GLU A 144 -35.68 20.23 8.02
CA GLU A 144 -34.76 21.08 8.75
C GLU A 144 -33.82 20.25 9.65
N PRO A 145 -32.56 20.67 9.87
CA PRO A 145 -31.62 19.97 10.71
C PRO A 145 -31.97 20.14 12.20
N ASN A 146 -32.78 19.22 12.71
CA ASN A 146 -33.17 19.10 14.12
C ASN A 146 -33.19 17.63 14.57
N GLU A 147 -33.32 17.40 15.87
CA GLU A 147 -33.22 16.06 16.48
C GLU A 147 -34.34 15.12 16.02
N LEU A 148 -35.57 15.62 15.94
CA LEU A 148 -36.74 14.86 15.50
C LEU A 148 -36.56 14.36 14.05
N ASN A 149 -36.17 15.25 13.16
CA ASN A 149 -35.96 14.95 11.74
C ASN A 149 -34.75 14.04 11.52
N PHE A 150 -33.69 14.20 12.33
CA PHE A 150 -32.53 13.33 12.29
C PHE A 150 -32.89 11.89 12.69
N ASN A 151 -33.57 11.72 13.83
CA ASN A 151 -33.99 10.42 14.31
C ASN A 151 -34.97 9.76 13.33
N TRP A 152 -35.97 10.50 12.84
CA TRP A 152 -36.89 10.02 11.83
C TRP A 152 -36.18 9.53 10.56
N LEU A 153 -35.17 10.29 10.08
CA LEU A 153 -34.43 9.92 8.87
C LEU A 153 -33.62 8.65 9.07
N ILE A 154 -32.98 8.48 10.23
CA ILE A 154 -32.26 7.25 10.59
C ILE A 154 -33.24 6.07 10.64
N ASP A 155 -34.39 6.23 11.30
CA ASP A 155 -35.40 5.18 11.42
C ASP A 155 -35.98 4.80 10.07
N PHE A 156 -36.29 5.78 9.21
CA PHE A 156 -36.75 5.55 7.85
C PHE A 156 -35.73 4.74 7.03
N LEU A 157 -34.44 5.10 7.11
CA LEU A 157 -33.38 4.40 6.39
C LEU A 157 -33.13 3.00 6.97
N ASN A 158 -33.20 2.83 8.29
CA ASN A 158 -33.11 1.53 8.95
C ASN A 158 -34.27 0.61 8.57
N ASN A 159 -35.50 1.12 8.53
CA ASN A 159 -36.65 0.33 8.10
C ASN A 159 -36.55 -0.05 6.61
N LYS A 160 -35.99 0.83 5.78
CA LYS A 160 -35.88 0.60 4.33
C LYS A 160 -34.68 -0.27 3.94
N PHE A 161 -33.57 -0.19 4.68
CA PHE A 161 -32.28 -0.79 4.31
C PHE A 161 -31.60 -1.64 5.39
N GLY A 162 -32.07 -1.60 6.64
CA GLY A 162 -31.45 -2.19 7.83
C GLY A 162 -31.85 -3.61 8.18
N SER A 163 -32.56 -4.34 7.30
CA SER A 163 -32.95 -5.72 7.58
C SER A 163 -31.71 -6.62 7.79
N GLU A 164 -31.42 -6.98 9.04
CA GLU A 164 -30.33 -7.89 9.43
C GLU A 164 -30.52 -9.29 8.81
N GLU A 165 -31.76 -9.76 8.71
CA GLU A 165 -32.13 -11.03 8.08
C GLU A 165 -31.67 -11.15 6.62
N ILE A 166 -31.55 -10.02 5.90
CA ILE A 166 -31.05 -10.01 4.51
C ILE A 166 -29.55 -10.28 4.48
N LYS A 167 -28.79 -9.86 5.49
CA LYS A 167 -27.34 -10.13 5.55
C LYS A 167 -27.05 -11.60 5.79
N GLU A 168 -27.75 -12.22 6.74
CA GLU A 168 -27.54 -13.63 7.05
C GLU A 168 -27.87 -14.51 5.84
N SER A 169 -29.06 -14.33 5.27
CA SER A 169 -29.50 -15.07 4.09
C SER A 169 -28.58 -14.86 2.88
N GLU A 170 -28.10 -13.63 2.67
CA GLU A 170 -27.17 -13.31 1.58
C GLU A 170 -25.79 -13.95 1.79
N ILE A 171 -25.23 -13.90 3.00
CA ILE A 171 -23.94 -14.54 3.31
C ILE A 171 -24.05 -16.05 3.07
N LEU A 172 -25.11 -16.70 3.59
CA LEU A 172 -25.34 -18.13 3.40
C LEU A 172 -25.53 -18.46 1.90
N SER A 173 -26.28 -17.65 1.16
CA SER A 173 -26.46 -17.82 -0.28
C SER A 173 -25.15 -17.67 -1.06
N GLN A 174 -24.27 -16.73 -0.68
CA GLN A 174 -22.95 -16.57 -1.29
C GLN A 174 -22.04 -17.77 -1.02
N VAL A 175 -22.10 -18.34 0.19
CA VAL A 175 -21.37 -19.57 0.53
C VAL A 175 -21.87 -20.74 -0.31
N GLU A 176 -23.18 -20.90 -0.49
CA GLU A 176 -23.73 -21.97 -1.31
C GLU A 176 -23.38 -21.83 -2.79
N LYS A 177 -23.50 -20.61 -3.34
CA LYS A 177 -23.24 -20.31 -4.76
C LYS A 177 -21.75 -20.28 -5.13
N LEU A 178 -20.84 -20.26 -4.16
CA LEU A 178 -19.40 -20.25 -4.42
C LEU A 178 -19.02 -21.43 -5.34
N ASN A 179 -18.47 -21.13 -6.51
CA ASN A 179 -18.04 -22.17 -7.43
C ASN A 179 -16.68 -22.73 -7.00
N VAL A 180 -16.72 -23.97 -6.53
CA VAL A 180 -15.59 -24.66 -5.94
C VAL A 180 -14.70 -25.37 -6.98
N LYS A 181 -15.24 -25.61 -8.18
CA LYS A 181 -14.54 -26.32 -9.26
C LYS A 181 -13.72 -25.39 -10.16
N SER A 182 -13.83 -24.07 -9.95
CA SER A 182 -13.26 -23.06 -10.83
C SER A 182 -12.24 -22.20 -10.08
N GLY A 183 -10.96 -22.47 -10.29
CA GLY A 183 -9.85 -21.68 -9.77
C GLY A 183 -8.94 -22.46 -8.81
N PRO A 184 -7.81 -21.85 -8.39
CA PRO A 184 -6.90 -22.49 -7.47
C PRO A 184 -7.50 -22.55 -6.06
N THR A 185 -7.24 -23.67 -5.34
CA THR A 185 -7.76 -23.96 -4.00
C THR A 185 -7.58 -22.80 -3.03
N TRP A 186 -6.40 -22.17 -3.02
CA TRP A 186 -6.10 -21.03 -2.15
C TRP A 186 -7.06 -19.85 -2.27
N LEU A 187 -7.47 -19.50 -3.51
CA LEU A 187 -8.36 -18.38 -3.76
C LEU A 187 -9.78 -18.68 -3.28
N ILE A 188 -10.19 -19.95 -3.39
CA ILE A 188 -11.49 -20.40 -2.91
C ILE A 188 -11.51 -20.36 -1.39
N ILE A 189 -10.45 -20.83 -0.73
CA ILE A 189 -10.31 -20.77 0.73
C ILE A 189 -10.29 -19.32 1.24
N GLU A 190 -9.55 -18.39 0.62
CA GLU A 190 -9.57 -16.96 1.00
C GLU A 190 -10.99 -16.37 0.92
N LYS A 191 -11.78 -16.75 -0.10
CA LYS A 191 -13.17 -16.30 -0.23
C LYS A 191 -14.06 -16.88 0.87
N ILE A 192 -13.91 -18.18 1.17
CA ILE A 192 -14.68 -18.83 2.25
C ILE A 192 -14.32 -18.19 3.60
N ASP A 193 -13.04 -17.95 3.87
CA ASP A 193 -12.53 -17.32 5.09
C ASP A 193 -13.14 -15.92 5.28
N LYS A 194 -13.16 -15.10 4.22
CA LYS A 194 -13.81 -13.78 4.25
C LYS A 194 -15.30 -13.86 4.59
N LEU A 195 -16.03 -14.78 3.94
CA LEU A 195 -17.47 -14.98 4.21
C LEU A 195 -17.71 -15.49 5.63
N PHE A 196 -16.79 -16.29 6.17
CA PHE A 196 -16.90 -16.82 7.52
C PHE A 196 -16.74 -15.72 8.57
N ILE A 197 -15.76 -14.82 8.39
CA ILE A 197 -15.65 -13.62 9.24
C ILE A 197 -16.90 -12.73 9.14
N GLN A 198 -17.48 -12.58 7.95
CA GLN A 198 -18.74 -11.85 7.80
C GLN A 198 -19.89 -12.52 8.56
N ALA A 199 -19.96 -13.85 8.55
CA ALA A 199 -20.94 -14.62 9.32
C ALA A 199 -20.71 -14.52 10.83
N LEU A 200 -19.45 -14.41 11.30
CA LEU A 200 -19.13 -14.11 12.69
C LEU A 200 -19.66 -12.74 13.11
N ASN A 201 -19.38 -11.72 12.31
CA ASN A 201 -19.77 -10.34 12.59
C ASN A 201 -21.28 -10.09 12.46
N ALA A 202 -21.99 -10.95 11.72
CA ALA A 202 -23.44 -10.92 11.62
C ALA A 202 -24.15 -11.75 12.71
N ASP A 203 -23.39 -12.30 13.67
CA ASP A 203 -23.87 -13.12 14.79
C ASP A 203 -24.75 -14.32 14.41
N ILE A 204 -24.54 -14.87 13.20
CA ILE A 204 -25.24 -16.08 12.75
C ILE A 204 -24.96 -17.23 13.72
N SER A 205 -25.98 -17.99 14.12
CA SER A 205 -25.85 -19.11 15.05
C SER A 205 -24.67 -20.04 14.72
N PHE A 206 -23.94 -20.46 15.76
CA PHE A 206 -22.79 -21.34 15.67
C PHE A 206 -23.08 -22.59 14.83
N ASP A 207 -24.21 -23.27 15.08
CA ASP A 207 -24.57 -24.51 14.39
C ASP A 207 -24.78 -24.32 12.89
N VAL A 208 -25.41 -23.20 12.51
CA VAL A 208 -25.66 -22.86 11.10
C VAL A 208 -24.35 -22.55 10.38
N ARG A 209 -23.47 -21.76 11.01
CA ARG A 209 -22.14 -21.44 10.45
C ARG A 209 -21.30 -22.71 10.32
N GLU A 210 -21.26 -23.53 11.36
CA GLU A 210 -20.52 -24.78 11.34
C GLU A 210 -21.00 -25.67 10.21
N TYR A 211 -22.30 -25.94 10.10
CA TYR A 211 -22.83 -26.83 9.07
C TYR A 211 -22.56 -26.34 7.64
N VAL A 212 -22.93 -25.08 7.33
CA VAL A 212 -22.90 -24.55 5.96
C VAL A 212 -21.46 -24.41 5.46
N PHE A 213 -20.58 -23.83 6.27
CA PHE A 213 -19.19 -23.61 5.87
C PHE A 213 -18.39 -24.91 5.86
N ARG A 214 -18.61 -25.81 6.83
CA ARG A 214 -17.96 -27.13 6.84
C ARG A 214 -18.27 -27.90 5.56
N LYS A 215 -19.54 -28.02 5.20
CA LYS A 215 -19.97 -28.69 3.96
C LYS A 215 -19.27 -28.09 2.74
N LYS A 216 -19.16 -26.76 2.68
CA LYS A 216 -18.53 -26.07 1.56
C LYS A 216 -17.02 -26.29 1.52
N ILE A 217 -16.33 -26.21 2.66
CA ILE A 217 -14.88 -26.41 2.76
C ILE A 217 -14.51 -27.83 2.32
N TRP A 218 -15.21 -28.85 2.80
CA TRP A 218 -14.93 -30.24 2.39
C TRP A 218 -15.15 -30.48 0.90
N SER A 219 -16.09 -29.76 0.29
CA SER A 219 -16.26 -29.81 -1.16
C SER A 219 -15.14 -29.09 -1.93
N ALA A 220 -14.37 -28.23 -1.25
CA ALA A 220 -13.35 -27.34 -1.83
C ALA A 220 -11.92 -27.79 -1.72
N ILE A 221 -11.63 -28.66 -0.76
CA ILE A 221 -10.26 -29.11 -0.52
C ILE A 221 -10.02 -30.49 -1.14
N PRO A 222 -8.77 -30.78 -1.56
CA PRO A 222 -8.38 -32.11 -2.00
C PRO A 222 -8.57 -33.16 -0.89
N LEU A 223 -8.82 -34.41 -1.29
CA LEU A 223 -9.03 -35.53 -0.36
C LEU A 223 -7.83 -35.74 0.60
N ALA A 224 -6.60 -35.53 0.11
CA ALA A 224 -5.38 -35.62 0.92
C ALA A 224 -5.40 -34.60 2.07
N THR A 225 -5.65 -33.34 1.75
CA THR A 225 -5.80 -32.26 2.72
C THR A 225 -6.95 -32.54 3.70
N ALA A 226 -8.04 -33.11 3.20
CA ALA A 226 -9.19 -33.42 4.03
C ALA A 226 -8.88 -34.50 5.09
N ASN A 227 -8.13 -35.54 4.71
CA ASN A 227 -7.77 -36.63 5.61
C ASN A 227 -6.78 -36.19 6.68
N GLU A 228 -5.91 -35.23 6.40
CA GLU A 228 -5.00 -34.66 7.39
C GLU A 228 -5.77 -33.84 8.42
N ILE A 229 -6.69 -32.97 7.97
CA ILE A 229 -7.50 -32.13 8.87
C ILE A 229 -8.43 -32.98 9.74
N LYS A 230 -8.92 -34.12 9.23
CA LYS A 230 -9.75 -35.05 10.01
C LYS A 230 -9.03 -35.70 11.20
N ARG A 231 -7.68 -35.66 11.25
CA ARG A 231 -6.89 -36.20 12.37
C ARG A 231 -6.79 -35.23 13.55
N GLU A 232 -7.15 -33.98 13.34
CA GLU A 232 -7.17 -32.96 14.39
C GLU A 232 -8.34 -33.19 15.35
N GLU A 233 -8.10 -32.93 16.63
CA GLU A 233 -9.11 -33.07 17.70
C GLU A 233 -10.19 -31.98 17.58
N ASP A 234 -9.78 -30.73 17.36
CA ASP A 234 -10.69 -29.62 17.10
C ASP A 234 -11.03 -29.55 15.62
N GLN A 235 -12.21 -30.04 15.26
CA GLN A 235 -12.71 -29.98 13.90
C GLN A 235 -13.58 -28.76 13.62
N SER A 236 -13.63 -27.73 14.47
CA SER A 236 -14.40 -26.51 14.20
C SER A 236 -13.99 -25.87 12.86
N VAL A 237 -14.95 -25.24 12.16
CA VAL A 237 -14.69 -24.49 10.93
C VAL A 237 -13.62 -23.43 11.15
N GLN A 238 -13.58 -22.80 12.33
CA GLN A 238 -12.52 -21.86 12.71
C GLN A 238 -11.14 -22.52 12.67
N ASN A 239 -10.96 -23.67 13.32
CA ASN A 239 -9.67 -24.36 13.33
C ASN A 239 -9.30 -24.90 11.94
N ILE A 240 -10.28 -25.46 11.21
CA ILE A 240 -10.09 -25.92 9.82
C ILE A 240 -9.59 -24.77 8.93
N LEU A 241 -10.24 -23.60 8.99
CA LEU A 241 -9.82 -22.43 8.21
C LEU A 241 -8.44 -21.91 8.63
N LYS A 242 -8.11 -21.96 9.93
CA LYS A 242 -6.77 -21.60 10.43
C LYS A 242 -5.68 -22.49 9.82
N LEU A 243 -5.86 -23.81 9.83
CA LEU A 243 -4.92 -24.78 9.25
C LEU A 243 -4.81 -24.62 7.73
N LEU A 244 -5.94 -24.41 7.06
CA LEU A 244 -5.96 -24.17 5.62
C LEU A 244 -5.26 -22.87 5.25
N ARG A 245 -5.40 -21.81 6.05
CA ARG A 245 -4.74 -20.51 5.81
C ARG A 245 -3.22 -20.66 5.77
N GLU A 246 -2.65 -21.45 6.68
CA GLU A 246 -1.21 -21.69 6.71
C GLU A 246 -0.74 -22.47 5.46
N LYS A 247 -1.47 -23.51 5.07
CA LYS A 247 -1.17 -24.26 3.84
C LYS A 247 -1.31 -23.43 2.57
N VAL A 248 -2.36 -22.62 2.51
CA VAL A 248 -2.65 -21.71 1.39
C VAL A 248 -1.57 -20.64 1.27
N ARG A 249 -1.12 -20.08 2.40
CA ARG A 249 -0.01 -19.13 2.43
C ARG A 249 1.24 -19.73 1.80
N ILE A 250 1.60 -20.95 2.20
CA ILE A 250 2.74 -21.68 1.64
C ILE A 250 2.52 -21.90 0.14
N GLU A 251 1.39 -22.45 -0.31
CA GLU A 251 1.11 -22.65 -1.74
C GLU A 251 1.20 -21.35 -2.55
N ARG A 252 0.69 -20.24 -2.01
CA ARG A 252 0.73 -18.92 -2.65
C ARG A 252 2.15 -18.38 -2.74
N GLU A 253 2.92 -18.45 -1.66
CA GLU A 253 4.34 -18.03 -1.62
C GLU A 253 5.20 -18.89 -2.55
N TRP A 254 4.98 -20.21 -2.58
CA TRP A 254 5.66 -21.12 -3.50
C TRP A 254 5.30 -20.86 -4.95
N LYS A 255 4.04 -20.52 -5.25
CA LYS A 255 3.62 -20.17 -6.61
C LYS A 255 4.23 -18.84 -7.07
N LEU A 256 4.31 -17.84 -6.19
CA LEU A 256 5.04 -16.60 -6.45
C LEU A 256 6.54 -16.83 -6.63
N PHE A 257 7.14 -17.74 -5.85
CA PHE A 257 8.53 -18.16 -5.98
C PHE A 257 8.79 -18.95 -7.28
N GLN A 258 7.84 -19.77 -7.72
CA GLN A 258 7.90 -20.46 -9.01
C GLN A 258 7.67 -19.52 -10.17
N ASP A 259 6.72 -18.59 -10.10
CA ASP A 259 6.48 -17.60 -11.15
C ASP A 259 7.66 -16.64 -11.29
N SER A 260 8.28 -16.24 -10.18
CA SER A 260 9.56 -15.53 -10.20
C SER A 260 10.68 -16.39 -10.79
N ARG A 261 10.79 -17.69 -10.46
CA ARG A 261 11.75 -18.60 -11.11
C ARG A 261 11.44 -18.87 -12.58
N ILE A 262 10.19 -18.93 -13.03
CA ILE A 262 9.78 -19.15 -14.42
C ILE A 262 10.00 -17.87 -15.23
N ASN A 263 9.79 -16.70 -14.63
CA ASN A 263 10.18 -15.40 -15.20
C ASN A 263 11.71 -15.24 -15.25
N PHE A 264 12.45 -15.78 -14.27
CA PHE A 264 13.91 -15.92 -14.36
C PHE A 264 14.34 -17.00 -15.37
N SER A 265 13.56 -18.07 -15.57
CA SER A 265 13.90 -19.20 -16.44
C SER A 265 13.61 -18.92 -17.91
N LYS A 266 12.66 -18.03 -18.22
CA LYS A 266 12.50 -17.48 -19.57
C LYS A 266 13.59 -16.48 -19.96
N ASP A 267 14.33 -15.95 -18.98
CA ASP A 267 15.56 -15.17 -19.21
C ASP A 267 16.86 -15.99 -18.99
N SER A 268 16.77 -17.27 -18.58
CA SER A 268 17.93 -18.13 -18.28
C SER A 268 18.20 -19.26 -19.28
N PHE A 269 17.90 -19.03 -20.56
CA PHE A 269 18.71 -19.62 -21.64
C PHE A 269 19.74 -18.59 -22.13
N ASN A 270 20.56 -18.09 -21.20
CA ASN A 270 21.96 -17.74 -21.46
C ASN A 270 22.63 -17.29 -20.15
N SER A 271 23.11 -18.26 -19.38
CA SER A 271 24.24 -18.01 -18.48
C SER A 271 25.39 -17.40 -19.29
N SER A 272 25.82 -16.19 -18.91
CA SER A 272 27.06 -15.50 -19.32
C SER A 272 27.11 -14.65 -20.61
N VAL A 273 25.99 -14.23 -21.21
CA VAL A 273 26.11 -13.29 -22.36
C VAL A 273 26.36 -11.87 -21.87
N LYS A 274 27.62 -11.44 -21.95
CA LYS A 274 28.02 -10.04 -21.90
C LYS A 274 27.29 -9.26 -23.00
N CYS A 275 26.83 -8.05 -22.71
CA CYS A 275 26.30 -7.15 -23.71
C CYS A 275 27.38 -6.87 -24.77
N GLU A 276 27.13 -7.19 -26.03
CA GLU A 276 28.13 -7.00 -27.10
C GLU A 276 28.37 -5.53 -27.43
N ILE A 277 27.53 -4.60 -26.93
CA ILE A 277 27.73 -3.16 -27.09
C ILE A 277 28.68 -2.64 -26.01
N CYS A 278 28.32 -2.80 -24.73
CA CYS A 278 29.05 -2.19 -23.60
C CYS A 278 29.81 -3.17 -22.69
N ASN A 279 29.83 -4.46 -23.03
CA ASN A 279 30.53 -5.55 -22.33
C ASN A 279 30.10 -5.82 -20.86
N LEU A 280 28.99 -5.23 -20.40
CA LEU A 280 28.43 -5.48 -19.07
C LEU A 280 27.55 -6.74 -19.05
N LYS A 281 27.46 -7.42 -17.91
CA LYS A 281 26.69 -8.67 -17.72
C LYS A 281 25.28 -8.48 -17.14
N ASN A 282 24.86 -7.25 -16.90
CA ASN A 282 23.59 -6.93 -16.23
C ASN A 282 22.41 -6.73 -17.20
N HIS A 283 22.61 -6.87 -18.52
CA HIS A 283 21.54 -6.78 -19.52
C HIS A 283 21.92 -7.47 -20.84
N GLN A 284 20.90 -7.85 -21.62
CA GLN A 284 21.08 -8.36 -22.98
C GLN A 284 21.35 -7.21 -23.97
N THR A 285 22.13 -7.47 -25.03
CA THR A 285 22.59 -6.45 -26.00
C THR A 285 21.47 -5.58 -26.58
N PHE A 286 20.30 -6.15 -26.84
CA PHE A 286 19.14 -5.42 -27.38
C PHE A 286 18.40 -4.54 -26.37
N LYS A 287 18.76 -4.61 -25.09
CA LYS A 287 18.28 -3.71 -24.02
C LYS A 287 19.35 -2.70 -23.59
N CYS A 288 20.48 -2.61 -24.29
CA CYS A 288 21.59 -1.74 -23.91
C CYS A 288 21.20 -0.26 -23.93
N ARG A 289 21.37 0.41 -22.78
CA ARG A 289 21.16 1.86 -22.59
C ARG A 289 22.46 2.60 -22.22
N ASN A 290 23.60 1.92 -22.29
CA ASN A 290 24.89 2.53 -21.96
C ASN A 290 25.38 3.40 -23.12
N GLY A 291 25.59 4.69 -22.85
CA GLY A 291 26.02 5.68 -23.86
C GLY A 291 24.90 6.19 -24.78
N SER A 292 25.25 7.14 -25.64
CA SER A 292 24.34 7.74 -26.63
C SER A 292 23.93 6.75 -27.72
N VAL A 293 22.89 7.09 -28.51
CA VAL A 293 22.50 6.28 -29.69
C VAL A 293 23.66 6.19 -30.68
N GLU A 294 24.38 7.29 -30.86
CA GLU A 294 25.56 7.43 -31.73
C GLU A 294 26.69 6.51 -31.26
N SER A 295 27.02 6.54 -29.97
CA SER A 295 28.05 5.67 -29.38
C SER A 295 27.68 4.17 -29.51
N ARG A 296 26.41 3.83 -29.31
CA ARG A 296 25.91 2.45 -29.49
C ARG A 296 25.97 2.02 -30.96
N LYS A 297 25.64 2.89 -31.92
CA LYS A 297 25.80 2.61 -33.36
C LYS A 297 27.26 2.35 -33.71
N GLU A 298 28.15 3.21 -33.26
CA GLU A 298 29.59 3.09 -33.53
C GLU A 298 30.16 1.78 -32.98
N ALA A 299 29.77 1.38 -31.76
CA ALA A 299 30.15 0.09 -31.19
C ALA A 299 29.65 -1.10 -32.01
N VAL A 300 28.41 -1.04 -32.53
CA VAL A 300 27.82 -2.06 -33.40
C VAL A 300 28.58 -2.19 -34.72
N PHE A 301 28.96 -1.07 -35.34
CA PHE A 301 29.78 -1.07 -36.56
C PHE A 301 31.20 -1.59 -36.30
N LYS A 302 31.86 -1.08 -35.26
CA LYS A 302 33.24 -1.47 -34.89
C LYS A 302 33.34 -2.97 -34.60
N LYS A 303 32.33 -3.54 -33.95
CA LYS A 303 32.27 -4.98 -33.62
C LYS A 303 31.58 -5.83 -34.69
N LYS A 304 31.24 -5.27 -35.86
CA LYS A 304 30.60 -5.96 -37.00
C LYS A 304 29.36 -6.78 -36.61
N LEU A 305 28.51 -6.20 -35.77
CA LEU A 305 27.26 -6.83 -35.34
C LEU A 305 26.14 -6.54 -36.35
N CYS A 306 25.24 -7.50 -36.56
CA CYS A 306 24.06 -7.30 -37.38
C CYS A 306 23.20 -6.16 -36.83
N LEU A 307 22.90 -5.13 -37.63
CA LEU A 307 22.11 -3.98 -37.18
C LEU A 307 20.70 -4.36 -36.71
N ARG A 308 20.14 -5.47 -37.21
CA ARG A 308 18.78 -5.93 -36.87
C ARG A 308 18.72 -6.70 -35.55
N CYS A 309 19.61 -7.67 -35.34
CA CYS A 309 19.55 -8.58 -34.18
C CYS A 309 20.70 -8.43 -33.18
N LEU A 310 21.69 -7.58 -33.50
CA LEU A 310 22.88 -7.29 -32.69
C LEU A 310 23.75 -8.52 -32.36
N LYS A 311 23.71 -9.55 -33.22
CA LYS A 311 24.58 -10.72 -33.15
C LYS A 311 25.69 -10.64 -34.22
N PRO A 312 26.89 -11.18 -33.95
CA PRO A 312 27.96 -11.23 -34.94
C PRO A 312 27.70 -12.27 -36.05
N GLY A 313 28.52 -12.23 -37.10
CA GLY A 313 28.61 -13.29 -38.11
C GLY A 313 27.66 -13.19 -39.31
N HIS A 314 26.78 -12.19 -39.37
CA HIS A 314 25.91 -11.94 -40.52
C HIS A 314 25.49 -10.48 -40.61
N ASN A 315 25.01 -10.05 -41.78
CA ASN A 315 24.45 -8.72 -42.02
C ASN A 315 22.92 -8.73 -42.03
N VAL A 316 22.30 -7.56 -42.15
CA VAL A 316 20.83 -7.39 -42.14
C VAL A 316 20.14 -8.19 -43.25
N LYS A 317 20.76 -8.27 -44.44
CA LYS A 317 20.22 -8.98 -45.61
C LYS A 317 20.10 -10.50 -45.37
N ASP A 318 21.09 -11.07 -44.68
CA ASP A 318 21.16 -12.50 -44.39
C ASP A 318 20.57 -12.84 -43.01
N CYS A 319 19.95 -11.86 -42.36
CA CYS A 319 19.40 -12.01 -41.03
C CYS A 319 18.05 -12.74 -41.08
N LYS A 320 18.02 -13.96 -40.53
CA LYS A 320 16.79 -14.76 -40.37
C LYS A 320 15.79 -14.17 -39.37
N SER A 321 16.19 -13.15 -38.59
CA SER A 321 15.29 -12.48 -37.65
C SER A 321 14.27 -11.61 -38.39
N LYS A 322 12.99 -11.73 -38.02
CA LYS A 322 11.89 -10.88 -38.48
C LYS A 322 11.73 -9.58 -37.67
N PHE A 323 12.67 -9.30 -36.78
CA PHE A 323 12.63 -8.12 -35.91
C PHE A 323 12.65 -6.81 -36.72
N LYS A 324 11.76 -5.87 -36.38
CA LYS A 324 11.73 -4.52 -36.93
C LYS A 324 11.76 -3.49 -35.80
N CYS A 325 12.41 -2.36 -36.05
CA CYS A 325 12.53 -1.27 -35.08
C CYS A 325 11.14 -0.81 -34.60
N SER A 326 10.93 -0.77 -33.28
CA SER A 326 9.66 -0.32 -32.69
C SER A 326 9.36 1.17 -32.91
N PHE A 327 10.37 1.97 -33.24
CA PHE A 327 10.22 3.43 -33.40
C PHE A 327 9.97 3.82 -34.86
N CYS A 328 10.71 3.24 -35.81
CA CYS A 328 10.62 3.62 -37.23
C CYS A 328 10.22 2.48 -38.16
N LYS A 329 9.98 1.28 -37.63
CA LYS A 329 9.66 0.04 -38.38
C LYS A 329 10.74 -0.41 -39.39
N GLY A 330 11.92 0.20 -39.36
CA GLY A 330 13.07 -0.17 -40.20
C GLY A 330 13.84 -1.41 -39.72
N ASP A 331 14.76 -1.89 -40.54
CA ASP A 331 15.54 -3.12 -40.34
C ASP A 331 16.76 -2.95 -39.39
N HIS A 332 16.52 -2.36 -38.22
CA HIS A 332 17.53 -2.21 -37.17
C HIS A 332 16.95 -2.42 -35.77
N ALA A 333 17.82 -2.67 -34.80
CA ALA A 333 17.46 -2.79 -33.40
C ALA A 333 17.04 -1.43 -32.82
N SER A 334 15.95 -1.40 -32.04
CA SER A 334 15.41 -0.17 -31.47
C SER A 334 16.43 0.64 -30.65
N VAL A 335 17.39 -0.02 -30.01
CA VAL A 335 18.46 0.62 -29.23
C VAL A 335 19.41 1.49 -30.07
N ILE A 336 19.49 1.29 -31.38
CA ILE A 336 20.29 2.12 -32.29
C ILE A 336 19.42 3.00 -33.19
N CYS A 337 18.14 3.18 -32.87
CA CYS A 337 17.27 4.08 -33.62
C CYS A 337 17.47 5.53 -33.17
N LYS A 338 17.51 6.47 -34.13
CA LYS A 338 17.61 7.92 -33.87
C LYS A 338 16.23 8.60 -33.72
N LYS A 339 15.11 7.89 -33.93
CA LYS A 339 13.76 8.44 -33.75
C LYS A 339 13.27 8.20 -32.32
N GLU A 340 12.72 9.24 -31.70
CA GLU A 340 12.06 9.15 -30.38
C GLU A 340 10.59 8.69 -30.52
N LYS A 341 9.98 8.24 -29.40
CA LYS A 341 8.58 7.75 -29.40
C LYS A 341 7.61 8.87 -29.79
N ASP A 342 6.82 8.67 -30.84
CA ASP A 342 5.58 9.44 -31.02
C ASP A 342 4.62 9.14 -29.86
N LYS A 343 4.40 10.11 -28.96
CA LYS A 343 3.35 10.04 -27.94
C LYS A 343 1.98 10.21 -28.62
N LYS A 344 1.30 9.11 -28.95
CA LYS A 344 -0.17 9.06 -28.94
C LYS A 344 -0.57 8.80 -27.48
N GLY A 345 -1.29 9.64 -26.73
CA GLY A 345 -2.41 10.52 -27.07
C GLY A 345 -3.62 10.02 -26.28
N ASN A 346 -3.75 10.41 -25.02
CA ASN A 346 -5.01 10.37 -24.28
C ASN A 346 -4.99 11.51 -23.25
N VAL A 347 -5.26 12.72 -23.74
CA VAL A 347 -5.63 13.88 -22.93
C VAL A 347 -7.08 14.15 -23.29
N ASN A 348 -8.00 13.85 -22.37
CA ASN A 348 -9.35 14.38 -22.43
C ASN A 348 -9.32 15.77 -21.79
N ASN A 349 -9.70 16.76 -22.61
CA ASN A 349 -9.79 18.17 -22.27
C ASN A 349 -10.72 18.44 -21.08
N LEU A 350 -10.17 19.13 -20.08
CA LEU A 350 -10.87 20.08 -19.22
C LEU A 350 -10.00 21.33 -19.23
N GLU A 351 -10.36 22.32 -20.04
CA GLU A 351 -10.01 23.70 -19.76
C GLU A 351 -11.27 24.55 -19.88
N GLN A 352 -11.77 24.91 -18.70
CA GLN A 352 -12.25 26.20 -18.28
C GLN A 352 -12.34 27.29 -19.37
N ALA A 353 -13.54 27.83 -19.49
CA ALA A 353 -13.77 29.22 -19.81
C ALA A 353 -13.11 30.12 -18.75
N SER A 354 -12.35 31.11 -19.21
CA SER A 354 -12.19 32.42 -18.56
C SER A 354 -12.07 33.46 -19.67
N ILE A 355 -13.09 34.31 -19.72
CA ILE A 355 -13.13 35.58 -20.44
C ILE A 355 -12.25 36.55 -19.65
N ASP A 356 -11.41 37.32 -20.35
CA ASP A 356 -11.34 38.79 -20.22
C ASP A 356 -10.25 39.36 -21.16
N THR A 357 -10.73 40.17 -22.12
CA THR A 357 -10.22 41.47 -22.64
C THR A 357 -8.73 41.80 -22.46
N CYS A 358 -8.00 42.41 -23.40
CA CYS A 358 -8.34 43.50 -24.32
C CYS A 358 -7.13 43.68 -25.27
N ASP A 359 -7.37 44.21 -26.48
CA ASP A 359 -6.51 45.09 -27.30
C ASP A 359 -5.06 44.64 -27.62
N SER A 360 -4.48 44.80 -28.81
CA SER A 360 -4.82 45.47 -30.05
C SER A 360 -3.66 45.17 -31.02
N GLU A 361 -3.96 45.22 -32.33
CA GLU A 361 -3.03 45.66 -33.39
C GLU A 361 -1.81 44.78 -33.74
N ILE A 362 -1.82 44.12 -34.90
CA ILE A 362 -1.32 44.61 -36.21
C ILE A 362 0.04 43.99 -36.57
N LEU A 363 -0.02 43.15 -37.61
CA LEU A 363 0.88 43.04 -38.76
C LEU A 363 2.39 42.79 -38.58
N ASN A 364 2.82 41.77 -39.34
CA ASN A 364 4.07 41.67 -40.11
C ASN A 364 5.36 41.45 -39.29
N CYS A 365 6.22 40.45 -39.57
CA CYS A 365 6.57 39.74 -40.80
C CYS A 365 7.00 38.31 -40.46
#